data_AF-W1XFT1-F1
#
_entry.id   AF-W1XFT1-F1
#
_cell.length_a   1.000
_cell.length_b   1.000
_cell.length_c   1.000
_cell.angle_alpha   90.00
_cell.angle_beta   90.00
_cell.angle_gamma   90.00
#
_symmetry.space_group_name_H-M   'P 1'
#
loop_
_entity.id
_entity.type
_entity.pdbx_description
1 polymer ?
#
loop_
_entity_poly.entity_id
_entity_poly.type
_entity_poly.pdbx_seq_one_letter_code
_entity_poly.pdbx_strand_id
1 'polypeptide(L)' 'LLKFNWGQAQTEPVEAEHSMENAFEVHRIYVLKSHQGQGFGKEMFDFAMQEAVKRGFFWVWLGVWEKNFK' A
#
# COMPACT_ATOMS: atom_id res chain seq x y z
N LEU A 1 -2.90 -11.73 0.52
CA LEU A 1 -3.07 -10.97 1.77
C LEU A 1 -2.76 -9.52 1.49
N LEU A 2 -3.71 -8.65 1.79
CA LEU A 2 -3.64 -7.22 1.57
C LEU A 2 -3.87 -6.53 2.90
N LYS A 3 -3.00 -5.59 3.28
CA LYS A 3 -3.13 -4.79 4.51
C LYS A 3 -2.80 -3.33 4.21
N PHE A 4 -3.60 -2.44 4.78
CA PHE A 4 -3.42 -0.99 4.72
C PHE A 4 -3.31 -0.39 6.12
N ASN A 5 -2.67 0.78 6.22
CA ASN A 5 -2.69 1.62 7.42
C ASN A 5 -2.96 3.09 7.03
N TRP A 6 -3.42 3.90 7.98
CA TRP A 6 -3.56 5.35 7.86
C TRP A 6 -3.43 6.02 9.23
N GLY A 7 -3.18 7.33 9.25
CA GLY A 7 -2.98 8.09 10.50
C GLY A 7 -1.84 7.50 11.35
N GLN A 8 -2.08 7.37 12.65
CA GLN A 8 -1.09 6.86 13.62
C GLN A 8 -0.78 5.35 13.49
N ALA A 9 -1.53 4.61 12.67
CA ALA A 9 -1.24 3.20 12.41
C ALA A 9 -0.16 3.01 11.33
N GLN A 10 0.28 4.08 10.66
CA GLN A 10 1.30 4.02 9.63
C GLN A 10 2.66 3.66 10.22
N THR A 11 3.44 2.85 9.48
CA THR A 11 4.68 2.27 10.01
C THR A 11 5.86 3.22 10.00
N GLU A 12 5.86 4.18 9.09
CA GLU A 12 6.87 5.22 8.99
C GLU A 12 6.18 6.59 8.97
N PRO A 13 6.74 7.60 9.66
CA PRO A 13 6.21 8.94 9.57
C PRO A 13 6.40 9.45 8.14
N VAL A 14 5.31 9.82 7.48
CA VAL A 14 5.38 10.52 6.20
C VAL A 14 5.69 11.98 6.53
N GLU A 15 6.98 12.30 6.72
CA GLU A 15 7.42 13.62 7.19
C GLU A 15 7.52 14.68 6.09
N ALA A 16 7.52 14.29 4.81
CA ALA A 16 7.68 15.21 3.68
C ALA A 16 6.35 15.53 3.01
N GLU A 17 6.05 16.82 2.78
CA GLU A 17 4.96 17.46 1.99
C GLU A 17 3.52 16.91 2.10
N HIS A 18 3.31 15.81 2.80
CA HIS A 18 2.16 14.94 2.74
C HIS A 18 1.82 14.63 4.19
N SER A 19 0.92 15.40 4.78
CA SER A 19 0.43 15.16 6.14
C SER A 19 0.08 13.67 6.30
N MET A 20 0.51 13.05 7.41
CA MET A 20 0.13 11.69 7.77
C MET A 20 -1.40 11.48 7.77
N GLU A 21 -2.18 12.55 7.95
CA GLU A 21 -3.64 12.53 7.88
C GLU A 21 -4.17 12.34 6.45
N ASN A 22 -3.39 12.72 5.44
CA ASN A 22 -3.75 12.66 4.02
C ASN A 22 -3.07 11.50 3.27
N ALA A 23 -2.32 10.66 3.99
CA ALA A 23 -1.58 9.53 3.44
C ALA A 23 -2.23 8.18 3.78
N PHE A 24 -2.25 7.30 2.78
CA PHE A 24 -2.72 5.91 2.86
C PHE A 24 -1.56 4.95 2.57
N GLU A 25 -1.19 4.14 3.55
CA GLU A 25 -0.09 3.19 3.43
C GLU A 25 -0.59 1.83 2.90
N VAL A 26 -0.03 1.37 1.79
CA VAL A 26 -0.12 -0.03 1.37
C VAL A 26 0.95 -0.83 2.10
N HIS A 27 0.66 -1.22 3.34
CA HIS A 27 1.64 -1.84 4.22
C HIS A 27 2.11 -3.21 3.69
N ARG A 28 1.20 -4.06 3.18
CA ARG A 28 1.56 -5.39 2.65
C ARG A 28 0.66 -5.83 1.51
N ILE A 29 1.28 -6.33 0.43
CA ILE A 29 0.64 -7.13 -0.61
C ILE A 29 1.42 -8.44 -0.76
N TYR A 30 0.74 -9.57 -0.50
CA TYR A 30 1.31 -10.90 -0.71
C TYR A 30 0.39 -11.80 -1.50
N VAL A 31 0.95 -12.40 -2.53
CA VAL A 31 0.31 -13.47 -3.32
C VAL A 31 0.95 -14.79 -2.92
N LEU A 32 0.13 -15.80 -2.62
CA LEU A 32 0.62 -17.16 -2.38
C LEU A 32 1.48 -17.61 -3.56
N LYS A 33 2.59 -18.30 -3.29
CA LYS A 33 3.55 -18.69 -4.34
C LYS A 33 2.88 -19.46 -5.49
N SER A 34 1.93 -20.34 -5.18
CA SER A 34 1.15 -21.12 -6.16
C SER A 34 0.24 -20.27 -7.07
N HIS A 35 0.01 -19.01 -6.73
CA HIS A 35 -0.88 -18.09 -7.44
C HIS A 35 -0.13 -16.87 -8.02
N GLN A 36 1.20 -16.87 -7.98
CA GLN A 36 2.01 -15.82 -8.59
C GLN A 36 1.95 -15.91 -10.13
N GLY A 37 2.07 -14.77 -10.82
CA GLY A 37 1.98 -14.69 -12.28
C GLY A 37 0.54 -14.68 -12.85
N GLN A 38 -0.49 -14.79 -12.02
CA GLN A 38 -1.89 -14.88 -12.44
C GLN A 38 -2.66 -13.54 -12.35
N GLY A 39 -1.99 -12.43 -12.06
CA GLY A 39 -2.61 -11.10 -12.01
C GLY A 39 -3.18 -10.67 -10.65
N PHE A 40 -3.32 -11.56 -9.66
CA PHE A 40 -3.86 -11.23 -8.34
C PHE A 40 -3.11 -10.10 -7.59
N GLY A 41 -1.79 -9.99 -7.81
CA GLY A 41 -1.00 -8.91 -7.24
C GLY A 41 -1.44 -7.54 -7.76
N LYS A 42 -1.71 -7.46 -9.08
CA LYS A 42 -2.22 -6.25 -9.73
C LYS A 42 -3.64 -5.94 -9.26
N GLU A 43 -4.52 -6.93 -9.21
CA GLU A 43 -5.90 -6.73 -8.77
C GLU A 43 -5.98 -6.21 -7.32
N MET A 44 -5.18 -6.78 -6.41
CA MET A 44 -5.09 -6.27 -5.03
C MET A 44 -4.54 -4.85 -4.96
N PHE A 45 -3.56 -4.50 -5.81
CA PHE A 45 -3.02 -3.14 -5.88
C PHE A 45 -4.05 -2.15 -6.42
N ASP A 46 -4.76 -2.50 -7.50
CA ASP A 46 -5.81 -1.67 -8.08
C ASP A 46 -6.94 -1.42 -7.05
N PHE A 47 -7.32 -2.46 -6.30
CA PHE A 47 -8.27 -2.34 -5.19
C PHE A 47 -7.76 -1.40 -4.09
N ALA A 48 -6.47 -1.46 -3.75
CA ALA A 48 -5.87 -0.55 -2.78
C ALA A 48 -5.97 0.92 -3.22
N MET A 49 -5.68 1.19 -4.49
CA MET A 49 -5.79 2.54 -5.06
C MET A 49 -7.24 3.03 -5.05
N GLN A 50 -8.20 2.17 -5.41
CA GLN A 50 -9.61 2.50 -5.35
C GLN A 50 -10.08 2.82 -3.93
N GLU A 51 -9.64 2.05 -2.93
CA GLU A 51 -9.97 2.31 -1.53
C GLU A 51 -9.36 3.62 -1.01
N ALA A 52 -8.14 3.97 -1.43
CA ALA A 52 -7.53 5.25 -1.09
C ALA A 52 -8.34 6.43 -1.65
N VAL A 53 -8.70 6.37 -2.94
CA VAL A 53 -9.53 7.40 -3.61
C VAL A 53 -10.90 7.52 -2.94
N LYS A 54 -11.57 6.40 -2.71
CA LYS A 54 -12.89 6.35 -2.07
C LYS A 54 -12.89 6.96 -0.67
N ARG A 55 -11.78 6.84 0.06
CA ARG A 55 -11.61 7.39 1.42
C ARG A 55 -11.10 8.84 1.43
N GLY A 56 -10.81 9.41 0.26
CA GLY A 56 -10.38 10.80 0.12
C GLY A 56 -8.91 11.06 0.47
N PHE A 57 -8.06 10.03 0.44
CA PHE A 57 -6.62 10.22 0.63
C PHE A 57 -5.98 10.79 -0.65
N PHE A 58 -5.11 11.77 -0.47
CA PHE A 58 -4.40 12.42 -1.57
C PHE A 58 -3.10 11.69 -1.94
N TRP A 59 -2.53 10.95 -0.99
CA TRP A 59 -1.26 10.26 -1.14
C TRP A 59 -1.40 8.78 -0.82
N VAL A 60 -0.80 7.96 -1.67
CA VAL A 60 -0.61 6.53 -1.43
C VAL A 60 0.88 6.26 -1.43
N TRP A 61 1.37 5.55 -0.42
CA TRP A 61 2.78 5.17 -0.34
C TRP A 61 2.93 3.73 0.14
N LEU A 62 4.11 3.18 -0.08
CA LEU A 62 4.50 1.87 0.39
C LEU A 62 6.03 1.82 0.59
N GLY A 63 6.47 1.20 1.68
CA GLY A 63 7.88 0.92 1.91
C GLY A 63 8.30 -0.36 1.16
N VAL A 64 9.41 -0.29 0.41
CA VAL A 64 10.02 -1.47 -0.23
C VAL A 64 11.41 -1.66 0.33
N TRP A 65 11.73 -2.88 0.75
CA TRP A 65 13.09 -3.22 1.12
C TRP A 65 14.00 -3.19 -0.12
N GLU A 66 15.14 -2.51 -0.03
CA GLU A 66 16.08 -2.31 -1.14
C GLU A 66 16.53 -3.61 -1.83
N LYS A 67 16.53 -4.73 -1.10
CA LYS A 67 16.93 -6.05 -1.63
C LYS A 67 15.76 -6.87 -2.17
N ASN A 68 14.59 -6.26 -2.34
CA ASN A 68 13.43 -6.92 -2.92
C ASN A 68 13.53 -6.96 -4.46
N PHE A 69 14.42 -7.80 -4.98
CA PHE A 69 14.68 -8.00 -6.42
C PHE A 69 13.86 -9.12 -7.05
N LYS A 70 12.79 -9.54 -6.38
CA LYS A 70 11.96 -10.63 -6.88
C LYS A 70 11.25 -10.25 -8.17
#